data_AF-E4T632-F1
#
_entry.id   AF-E4T632-F1
#
_cell.length_a   1.000
_cell.length_b   1.000
_cell.length_c   1.000
_cell.angle_alpha   90.00
_cell.angle_beta   90.00
_cell.angle_gamma   90.00
#
_symmetry.space_group_name_H-M   'P 1'
#
loop_
_entity.id
_entity.type
_entity.pdbx_description
1 polymer ?
#
loop_
_entity_poly.entity_id
_entity_poly.type
_entity_poly.pdbx_seq_one_letter_code
_entity_poly.pdbx_strand_id
1 'polypeptide(L)'
;MSKQCPVCETINHSAANHCSKCGVELPDKELSEEDKLRIELHEANTTIQGLNVALEEMRKFKNTSEKAQKIVADYKLKLNEKQREISTYSNTLSEKDRKISILTKQLESIKNSRNKWVSILLIACLILGISSIGLADYYVQNKTNAKAQDSTEISKSANLNRHISKRKKHAKSKKNNVNNSQDKESSNADAYIECKICEGKGFTYSKENCSICKGTGTSDCSKCGGTGSIVGAETNWMKATCPVCLGKGKSICKTCNGSGKINEEVKCSICNGIGKSKL
;
A
#
# COMPACT_ATOMS: atom_id res chain seq x y z
N MET A 1 12.07 78.07 -6.46
CA MET A 1 12.83 79.33 -6.64
C MET A 1 12.47 79.91 -8.00
N SER A 2 11.93 81.12 -8.05
CA SER A 2 11.66 81.83 -9.31
C SER A 2 12.93 82.51 -9.82
N LYS A 3 13.29 82.30 -11.09
CA LYS A 3 14.45 82.95 -11.74
C LYS A 3 13.92 84.00 -12.73
N GLN A 4 14.42 85.24 -12.69
CA GLN A 4 14.05 86.25 -13.66
C GLN A 4 15.00 86.18 -14.86
N CYS A 5 14.44 86.14 -16.08
CA CYS A 5 15.24 86.08 -17.30
C CYS A 5 15.96 87.42 -17.56
N PRO A 6 17.28 87.43 -17.78
CA PRO A 6 18.02 88.68 -18.00
C PRO A 6 17.70 89.33 -19.36
N VAL A 7 17.13 88.58 -20.31
CA VAL A 7 16.87 89.06 -21.68
C VAL A 7 15.43 89.56 -21.87
N CYS A 8 14.45 88.91 -21.26
CA CYS A 8 13.04 89.26 -21.46
C CYS A 8 12.28 89.57 -20.16
N GLU A 9 12.99 89.63 -19.03
CA GLU A 9 12.50 90.01 -17.70
C GLU A 9 11.35 89.16 -17.14
N THR A 10 10.93 88.12 -17.85
CA THR A 10 9.89 87.21 -17.37
C THR A 10 10.39 86.32 -16.25
N ILE A 11 9.55 86.14 -15.24
CA ILE A 11 9.80 85.24 -14.12
C ILE A 11 9.54 83.81 -14.59
N ASN A 12 10.60 83.01 -14.63
CA ASN A 12 10.49 81.60 -14.95
C ASN A 12 10.18 80.81 -13.67
N HIS A 13 9.00 80.20 -13.63
CA HIS A 13 8.58 79.28 -12.57
C HIS A 13 8.94 77.83 -12.87
N SER A 14 9.48 77.55 -14.07
CA SER A 14 9.95 76.23 -14.47
C SER A 14 11.30 75.90 -13.83
N ALA A 15 11.52 74.63 -13.52
CA ALA A 15 12.83 74.10 -13.12
C ALA A 15 13.84 74.04 -14.28
N ALA A 16 13.42 74.35 -15.50
CA ALA A 16 14.27 74.34 -16.68
C ALA A 16 15.36 75.43 -16.63
N ASN A 17 16.57 75.07 -17.08
CA ASN A 17 17.72 75.98 -17.16
C ASN A 17 17.63 76.99 -18.31
N HIS A 18 16.52 77.03 -19.05
CA HIS A 18 16.28 77.98 -20.11
C HIS A 18 14.98 78.74 -19.86
N CYS A 19 14.94 80.01 -20.28
CA CYS A 19 13.71 80.80 -20.25
C CYS A 19 12.68 80.20 -21.22
N SER A 20 11.47 79.91 -20.72
CA SER A 20 10.37 79.38 -21.54
C SER A 20 9.91 80.32 -22.65
N LYS A 21 10.23 81.62 -22.55
CA LYS A 21 9.81 82.64 -23.53
C LYS A 21 10.86 82.92 -24.61
N CYS A 22 12.13 82.99 -24.25
CA CYS A 22 13.20 83.38 -25.19
C CYS A 22 14.29 82.31 -25.39
N GLY A 23 14.20 81.15 -24.73
CA GLY A 23 15.14 80.03 -24.89
C GLY A 23 16.54 80.27 -24.34
N VAL A 24 16.82 81.45 -23.79
CA VAL A 24 18.14 81.80 -23.23
C VAL A 24 18.42 80.96 -22.00
N GLU A 25 19.61 80.36 -21.96
CA GLU A 25 20.15 79.69 -20.77
C GLU A 25 20.25 80.70 -19.62
N LEU A 26 19.60 80.38 -18.51
CA LEU A 26 19.69 81.16 -17.30
C LEU A 26 21.02 80.79 -16.62
N PRO A 27 21.83 81.76 -16.17
CA PRO A 27 23.08 81.47 -15.49
C PRO A 27 22.81 80.54 -14.32
N ASP A 28 23.60 79.48 -14.22
CA ASP A 28 23.56 78.59 -13.07
C ASP A 28 23.87 79.44 -11.85
N LYS A 29 22.85 79.63 -11.01
CA LYS A 29 23.02 80.31 -9.75
C LYS A 29 23.93 79.40 -8.95
N GLU A 30 25.19 79.79 -8.79
CA GLU A 30 26.12 79.08 -7.92
C GLU A 30 25.40 78.89 -6.58
N LEU A 31 25.04 77.64 -6.31
CA LEU A 31 24.37 77.28 -5.09
C LEU A 31 25.36 77.63 -3.97
N SER A 32 24.90 78.39 -2.97
CA SER A 32 25.70 78.63 -1.77
C SER A 32 26.23 77.28 -1.26
N GLU A 33 27.50 77.23 -0.86
CA GLU A 33 28.08 76.03 -0.24
C GLU A 33 27.21 75.52 0.93
N GLU A 34 26.52 76.44 1.63
CA GLU A 34 25.56 76.09 2.67
C GLU A 34 24.35 75.30 2.14
N ASP A 35 23.81 75.66 0.98
CA ASP A 35 22.65 74.97 0.38
C ASP A 35 23.06 73.58 -0.14
N LYS A 36 24.27 73.44 -0.69
CA LYS A 36 24.82 72.13 -1.10
C LYS A 36 24.92 71.19 0.10
N LEU A 37 25.50 71.68 1.21
CA LEU A 37 25.59 70.91 2.46
C LEU A 37 24.22 70.52 3.03
N ARG A 38 23.21 71.38 2.91
CA ARG A 38 21.84 71.05 3.34
C ARG A 38 21.21 69.95 2.50
N ILE A 39 21.44 69.95 1.18
CA ILE A 39 20.97 68.90 0.28
C ILE A 39 21.65 67.58 0.63
N GLU A 40 22.98 67.57 0.75
CA GLU A 40 23.74 66.36 1.12
C GLU A 40 23.32 65.81 2.48
N LEU A 41 23.11 66.68 3.48
CA LEU A 41 22.63 66.28 4.80
C LEU A 41 21.22 65.69 4.74
N HIS A 42 20.33 66.23 3.90
CA HIS A 42 18.99 65.69 3.71
C HIS A 42 19.04 64.32 3.04
N GLU A 43 19.82 64.16 1.97
CA GLU A 43 20.04 62.87 1.30
C GLU A 43 20.64 61.83 2.25
N ALA A 44 21.63 62.20 3.05
CA ALA A 44 22.18 61.32 4.09
C ALA A 44 21.12 60.91 5.11
N ASN A 45 20.29 61.84 5.59
CA ASN A 45 19.21 61.53 6.55
C ASN A 45 18.15 60.61 5.95
N THR A 46 17.74 60.80 4.69
CA THR A 46 16.79 59.91 4.02
C THR A 46 17.38 58.51 3.83
N THR A 47 18.67 58.42 3.51
CA THR A 47 19.40 57.15 3.40
C THR A 47 19.45 56.43 4.76
N ILE A 48 19.74 57.15 5.84
CA ILE A 48 19.74 56.61 7.22
C ILE A 48 18.34 56.09 7.60
N GLN A 49 17.28 56.80 7.26
CA GLN A 49 15.91 56.34 7.50
C GLN A 49 15.59 55.05 6.73
N GLY A 50 15.99 54.98 5.45
CA GLY A 50 15.84 53.77 4.64
C GLY A 50 16.57 52.56 5.23
N LEU A 51 17.80 52.76 5.70
CA LEU A 51 18.59 51.71 6.36
C LEU A 51 17.96 51.24 7.68
N ASN A 52 17.39 52.14 8.47
CA ASN A 52 16.71 51.77 9.71
C ASN A 52 15.45 50.92 9.46
N VAL A 53 14.66 51.25 8.43
CA VAL A 53 13.51 50.43 8.03
C VAL A 53 13.96 49.03 7.59
N ALA A 54 14.97 48.95 6.73
CA ALA A 54 15.53 47.67 6.29
C ALA A 54 16.06 46.82 7.46
N LEU A 55 16.70 47.46 8.45
CA LEU A 55 17.21 46.79 9.65
C LEU A 55 16.08 46.22 10.54
N GLU A 56 14.96 46.93 10.68
CA GLU A 56 13.78 46.42 11.37
C GLU A 56 13.12 45.23 10.65
N GLU A 57 13.08 45.24 9.32
CA GLU A 57 12.62 44.09 8.54
C GLU A 57 13.53 42.86 8.71
N MET A 58 14.85 43.06 8.71
CA MET A 58 15.82 42.01 8.98
C MET A 58 15.67 41.44 10.40
N ARG A 59 15.37 42.28 11.41
CA ARG A 59 15.05 41.81 12.77
C ARG A 59 13.79 40.95 12.81
N LYS A 60 12.73 41.36 12.12
CA LYS A 60 11.49 40.54 11.99
C LYS A 60 11.79 39.20 11.33
N PHE A 61 12.58 39.20 10.26
CA PHE A 61 12.99 37.97 9.57
C PHE A 61 13.78 37.04 10.49
N LYS A 62 14.74 37.57 11.27
CA LYS A 62 15.49 36.79 12.26
C LYS A 62 14.56 36.12 13.30
N ASN A 63 13.62 36.87 13.86
CA ASN A 63 12.65 36.32 14.82
C ASN A 63 11.76 35.23 14.20
N THR A 64 11.36 35.38 12.93
CA THR A 64 10.61 34.32 12.23
C THR A 64 11.47 33.09 11.96
N SER A 65 12.76 33.27 11.65
CA SER A 65 13.72 32.18 11.46
C SER A 65 13.95 31.38 12.74
N GLU A 66 14.11 32.05 13.90
CA GLU A 66 14.25 31.39 15.19
C GLU A 66 13.01 30.57 15.58
N LYS A 67 11.80 31.10 15.32
CA LYS A 67 10.55 30.35 15.50
C LYS A 67 10.51 29.11 14.60
N ALA A 68 10.90 29.23 13.33
CA ALA A 68 10.96 28.10 12.40
C ALA A 68 11.98 27.04 12.86
N GLN A 69 13.16 27.46 13.34
CA GLN A 69 14.18 26.55 13.88
C GLN A 69 13.68 25.78 15.10
N LYS A 70 12.93 26.42 16.00
CA LYS A 70 12.31 25.76 17.16
C LYS A 70 11.30 24.69 16.72
N ILE A 71 10.48 24.98 15.72
CA ILE A 71 9.52 24.02 15.14
C ILE A 71 10.27 22.83 14.52
N VAL A 72 11.34 23.07 13.75
CA VAL A 72 12.16 22.01 13.16
C VAL A 72 12.79 21.13 14.25
N ALA A 73 13.28 21.72 15.33
CA ALA A 73 13.84 20.98 16.46
C ALA A 73 12.79 20.09 17.16
N ASP A 74 11.56 20.59 17.37
CA ASP A 74 10.45 19.79 17.93
C ASP A 74 10.08 18.60 17.05
N TYR A 75 9.95 18.81 15.73
CA TYR A 75 9.69 17.72 14.79
C TYR A 75 10.83 16.70 14.75
N LYS A 76 12.09 17.14 14.84
CA LYS A 76 13.25 16.23 14.89
C LYS A 76 13.23 15.36 16.16
N LEU A 77 12.82 15.92 17.29
CA LEU A 77 12.66 15.17 18.54
C LEU A 77 11.54 14.12 18.42
N LYS A 78 10.37 14.50 17.91
CA LYS A 78 9.25 13.58 17.67
C LYS A 78 9.62 12.46 16.69
N LEU A 79 10.39 12.77 15.66
CA LEU A 79 10.86 11.79 14.68
C LEU A 79 11.81 10.78 15.32
N ASN A 80 12.72 11.24 16.19
CA ASN A 80 13.61 10.36 16.93
C ASN A 80 12.86 9.46 17.94
N GLU A 81 11.81 9.98 18.59
CA GLU A 81 10.95 9.19 19.47
C GLU A 81 10.24 8.07 18.71
N LYS A 82 9.63 8.39 17.55
CA LYS A 82 9.00 7.39 16.68
C LYS A 82 9.99 6.37 16.14
N GLN A 83 11.22 6.78 15.85
CA GLN A 83 12.28 5.84 15.46
C GLN A 83 12.60 4.82 16.57
N ARG A 84 12.57 5.23 17.85
CA ARG A 84 12.74 4.31 19.00
C ARG A 84 11.55 3.40 19.21
N GLU A 85 10.33 3.90 19.01
CA GLU A 85 9.13 3.04 19.04
C GLU A 85 9.23 1.94 17.97
N ILE A 86 9.59 2.31 16.74
CA ILE A 86 9.76 1.37 15.63
C ILE A 86 10.84 0.31 15.94
N SER A 87 11.98 0.70 16.52
CA SER A 87 13.03 -0.26 16.89
C SER A 87 12.56 -1.22 17.99
N THR A 88 11.78 -0.72 18.95
CA THR A 88 11.17 -1.54 20.00
C THR A 88 10.20 -2.55 19.39
N TYR A 89 9.30 -2.12 18.50
CA TYR A 89 8.38 -3.02 17.82
C TYR A 89 9.11 -4.07 16.97
N SER A 90 10.14 -3.66 16.23
CA SER A 90 10.97 -4.57 15.43
C SER A 90 11.60 -5.68 16.30
N ASN A 91 12.15 -5.31 17.46
CA ASN A 91 12.69 -6.29 18.40
C ASN A 91 11.63 -7.26 18.92
N THR A 92 10.44 -6.77 19.30
CA THR A 92 9.34 -7.64 19.77
C THR A 92 8.83 -8.58 18.68
N LEU A 93 8.80 -8.15 17.42
CA LEU A 93 8.44 -9.01 16.29
C LEU A 93 9.49 -10.10 16.11
N SER A 94 10.78 -9.76 16.15
CA SER A 94 11.87 -10.75 16.04
C SER A 94 11.83 -11.82 17.14
N GLU A 95 11.42 -11.43 18.37
CA GLU A 95 11.25 -12.37 19.47
C GLU A 95 10.06 -13.31 19.25
N LYS A 96 8.94 -12.78 18.76
CA LYS A 96 7.77 -13.59 18.40
C LYS A 96 8.08 -14.57 17.28
N ASP A 97 8.83 -14.15 16.26
CA ASP A 97 9.25 -15.03 15.16
C ASP A 97 10.14 -16.17 15.66
N ARG A 98 11.06 -15.90 16.60
CA ARG A 98 11.86 -16.95 17.26
C ARG A 98 10.98 -17.93 18.03
N LYS A 99 9.98 -17.46 18.78
CA LYS A 99 9.03 -18.32 19.51
C LYS A 99 8.21 -19.18 18.55
N ILE A 100 7.71 -18.61 17.45
CA ILE A 100 6.99 -19.34 16.41
C ILE A 100 7.88 -20.43 15.80
N SER A 101 9.16 -20.12 15.51
CA SER A 101 10.12 -21.09 14.98
C SER A 101 10.34 -22.28 15.93
N ILE A 102 10.49 -22.01 17.23
CA ILE A 102 10.64 -23.07 18.25
C ILE A 102 9.39 -23.94 18.33
N LEU A 103 8.20 -23.32 18.42
CA LEU A 103 6.92 -24.04 18.48
C LEU A 103 6.69 -24.90 17.23
N THR A 104 7.06 -24.38 16.05
CA THR A 104 6.96 -25.11 14.78
C THR A 104 7.84 -26.37 14.80
N LYS A 105 9.08 -26.27 15.30
CA LYS A 105 9.97 -27.44 15.45
C LYS A 105 9.42 -28.47 16.45
N GLN A 106 8.84 -28.02 17.56
CA GLN A 106 8.20 -28.92 18.53
C GLN A 106 7.01 -29.66 17.92
N LEU A 107 6.17 -28.95 17.16
CA LEU A 107 5.01 -29.54 16.49
C LEU A 107 5.42 -30.61 15.47
N GLU A 108 6.50 -30.37 14.71
CA GLU A 108 7.01 -31.35 13.75
C GLU A 108 7.58 -32.60 14.44
N SER A 109 8.24 -32.45 15.59
CA SER A 109 8.70 -33.59 16.42
C SER A 109 7.54 -34.44 16.93
N ILE A 110 6.46 -33.80 17.40
CA ILE A 110 5.24 -34.47 17.86
C ILE A 110 4.56 -35.19 16.70
N LYS A 111 4.43 -34.53 15.54
CA LYS A 111 3.83 -35.12 14.34
C LYS A 111 4.59 -36.36 13.88
N ASN A 112 5.92 -36.29 13.85
CA ASN A 112 6.77 -37.44 13.51
C ASN A 112 6.60 -38.59 14.51
N SER A 113 6.53 -38.28 15.81
CA SER A 113 6.27 -39.27 16.86
C SER A 113 4.90 -39.94 16.70
N ARG A 114 3.84 -39.15 16.45
CA ARG A 114 2.49 -39.68 16.20
C ARG A 114 2.45 -40.60 14.98
N ASN A 115 3.12 -40.23 13.89
CA ASN A 115 3.18 -41.06 12.69
C ASN A 115 3.87 -42.41 12.96
N LYS A 116 4.91 -42.45 13.79
CA LYS A 116 5.54 -43.70 14.24
C LYS A 116 4.57 -44.57 15.03
N TRP A 117 3.83 -44.00 15.98
CA TRP A 117 2.83 -44.74 16.76
C TRP A 117 1.68 -45.29 15.92
N VAL A 118 1.18 -44.51 14.96
CA VAL A 118 0.15 -44.97 14.02
C VAL A 118 0.65 -46.15 13.19
N SER A 119 1.89 -46.09 12.70
CA SER A 119 2.51 -47.20 11.96
C SER A 119 2.62 -48.47 12.81
N ILE A 120 3.10 -48.35 14.06
CA ILE A 120 3.20 -49.48 14.99
C ILE A 120 1.82 -50.08 15.27
N LEU A 121 0.80 -49.25 15.50
CA LEU A 121 -0.56 -49.71 15.78
C LEU A 121 -1.16 -50.44 14.57
N LEU A 122 -0.95 -49.93 13.35
CA LEU A 122 -1.37 -50.61 12.12
C LEU A 122 -0.69 -51.98 11.97
N ILE A 123 0.62 -52.08 12.24
CA ILE A 123 1.35 -53.35 12.20
C ILE A 123 0.80 -54.33 13.25
N ALA A 124 0.55 -53.88 14.48
CA ALA A 124 0.00 -54.71 15.55
C ALA A 124 -1.41 -55.23 15.20
N CYS A 125 -2.27 -54.39 14.61
CA CYS A 125 -3.59 -54.80 14.14
C CYS A 125 -3.51 -55.87 13.03
N LEU A 126 -2.55 -55.77 12.10
CA LEU A 126 -2.34 -56.79 11.06
C LEU A 126 -1.92 -58.13 11.67
N ILE A 127 -1.01 -58.13 12.66
CA ILE A 127 -0.55 -59.35 13.34
C ILE A 127 -1.72 -60.01 14.08
N LEU A 128 -2.49 -59.25 14.87
CA LEU A 128 -3.63 -59.77 15.63
C LEU A 128 -4.76 -60.27 14.71
N GLY A 129 -4.99 -59.60 13.57
CA GLY A 129 -5.97 -60.02 12.57
C GLY A 129 -5.64 -61.39 11.97
N ILE A 130 -4.38 -61.66 11.63
CA ILE A 130 -3.96 -62.95 11.04
C ILE A 130 -4.20 -64.10 12.03
N SER A 131 -3.95 -63.90 13.33
CA SER A 131 -4.16 -64.94 14.35
C SER A 131 -5.63 -65.37 14.47
N SER A 132 -6.58 -64.47 14.22
CA SER A 132 -8.01 -64.79 14.29
C SER A 132 -8.51 -65.69 13.15
N ILE A 133 -7.85 -65.64 11.98
CA ILE A 133 -8.21 -66.49 10.82
C ILE A 133 -7.85 -67.97 11.11
N GLY A 134 -6.71 -68.22 11.76
CA GLY A 134 -6.30 -69.59 12.11
C GLY A 134 -7.19 -70.28 13.14
N LEU A 135 -7.80 -69.52 14.06
CA LEU A 135 -8.76 -70.06 15.02
C LEU A 135 -10.10 -70.44 14.38
N ALA A 136 -10.54 -69.72 13.35
CA ALA A 136 -11.76 -70.08 12.62
C ALA A 136 -11.59 -71.40 11.85
N ASP A 137 -10.47 -71.58 11.15
CA ASP A 137 -10.17 -72.84 10.43
C ASP A 137 -9.96 -74.02 11.40
N TYR A 138 -9.29 -73.79 12.54
CA TYR A 138 -9.14 -74.80 13.59
C TYR A 138 -10.50 -75.24 14.17
N TYR A 139 -11.42 -74.30 14.40
CA TYR A 139 -12.77 -74.62 14.91
C TYR A 139 -13.61 -75.39 13.88
N VAL A 140 -13.47 -75.08 12.58
CA VAL A 140 -14.12 -75.83 11.50
C VAL A 140 -13.55 -77.26 11.39
N GLN A 141 -12.23 -77.43 11.52
CA GLN A 141 -11.57 -78.74 11.36
C GLN A 141 -11.84 -79.71 12.53
N ASN A 142 -11.95 -79.21 13.76
CA ASN A 142 -12.37 -80.04 14.90
C ASN A 142 -13.84 -80.49 14.79
N LYS A 143 -14.72 -79.66 14.20
CA LYS A 143 -16.12 -80.04 13.94
C LYS A 143 -16.25 -81.13 12.87
N THR A 144 -15.34 -81.18 11.89
CA THR A 144 -15.29 -82.28 10.92
C THR A 144 -14.70 -83.57 11.48
N ASN A 145 -13.71 -83.48 12.39
CA ASN A 145 -13.12 -84.66 13.04
C ASN A 145 -14.05 -85.31 14.06
N ALA A 146 -14.89 -84.53 14.76
CA ALA A 146 -15.95 -85.07 15.62
C ALA A 146 -17.01 -85.87 14.84
N LYS A 147 -17.21 -85.59 13.55
CA LYS A 147 -18.05 -86.42 12.66
C LYS A 147 -17.32 -87.65 12.10
N ALA A 148 -15.99 -87.64 12.08
CA ALA A 148 -15.17 -88.75 11.59
C ALA A 148 -15.00 -89.87 12.63
N GLN A 149 -15.03 -89.57 13.93
CA GLN A 149 -14.98 -90.61 14.98
C GLN A 149 -16.27 -91.45 15.08
N ASP A 150 -17.40 -90.94 14.57
CA ASP A 150 -18.66 -91.70 14.46
C ASP A 150 -18.75 -92.54 13.16
N SER A 151 -17.77 -92.42 12.27
CA SER A 151 -17.71 -93.18 11.01
C SER A 151 -16.56 -94.21 10.94
N THR A 152 -15.73 -94.30 11.98
CA THR A 152 -14.69 -95.32 12.12
C THR A 152 -15.17 -96.69 12.63
N GLU A 153 -16.47 -96.87 12.89
CA GLU A 153 -17.09 -98.20 13.04
C GLU A 153 -17.67 -98.77 11.73
N ILE A 154 -17.66 -98.00 10.63
CA ILE A 154 -18.21 -98.43 9.33
C ILE A 154 -17.20 -98.15 8.20
N SER A 155 -16.06 -98.83 8.16
CA SER A 155 -15.26 -98.93 6.91
C SER A 155 -14.14 -99.99 6.95
N LYS A 156 -14.45 -101.20 7.42
CA LYS A 156 -13.69 -102.42 7.04
C LYS A 156 -14.01 -102.92 5.62
N SER A 157 -14.57 -102.09 4.75
CA SER A 157 -14.93 -102.49 3.38
C SER A 157 -14.55 -101.40 2.39
N ALA A 158 -13.90 -101.84 1.30
CA ALA A 158 -13.53 -101.08 0.10
C ALA A 158 -12.11 -100.50 0.06
N ASN A 159 -11.15 -101.41 0.27
CA ASN A 159 -9.89 -101.41 -0.47
C ASN A 159 -10.16 -102.01 -1.87
N LEU A 160 -10.35 -101.21 -2.92
CA LEU A 160 -10.10 -101.64 -4.31
C LEU A 160 -10.16 -100.45 -5.30
N ASN A 161 -9.13 -100.36 -6.15
CA ASN A 161 -9.08 -99.64 -7.44
C ASN A 161 -8.94 -98.11 -7.42
N ARG A 162 -8.21 -97.47 -8.33
CA ARG A 162 -7.11 -97.84 -9.23
C ARG A 162 -6.63 -96.52 -9.82
N HIS A 163 -5.32 -96.36 -9.81
CA HIS A 163 -4.46 -95.53 -10.65
C HIS A 163 -4.99 -94.94 -11.99
N ILE A 164 -4.54 -93.70 -12.23
CA ILE A 164 -4.09 -93.06 -13.51
C ILE A 164 -5.17 -92.44 -14.43
N SER A 165 -5.11 -91.11 -14.67
CA SER A 165 -4.62 -90.48 -15.93
C SER A 165 -5.16 -89.05 -16.18
N LYS A 166 -4.22 -88.11 -16.36
CA LYS A 166 -4.10 -87.15 -17.47
C LYS A 166 -5.28 -86.21 -17.88
N ARG A 167 -4.99 -84.90 -17.69
CA ARG A 167 -4.89 -83.79 -18.69
C ARG A 167 -6.13 -83.32 -19.50
N LYS A 168 -6.19 -81.97 -19.62
CA LYS A 168 -6.83 -81.07 -20.63
C LYS A 168 -8.32 -80.75 -20.36
N LYS A 169 -8.90 -79.56 -20.62
CA LYS A 169 -8.52 -78.26 -21.21
C LYS A 169 -9.74 -77.30 -21.13
N HIS A 170 -9.49 -75.98 -20.97
CA HIS A 170 -10.33 -74.79 -21.34
C HIS A 170 -11.77 -74.72 -20.72
N ALA A 171 -12.47 -73.60 -20.53
CA ALA A 171 -12.47 -72.26 -21.11
C ALA A 171 -13.36 -71.27 -20.28
N LYS A 172 -13.10 -69.97 -20.47
CA LYS A 172 -14.03 -68.81 -20.55
C LYS A 172 -14.44 -67.97 -19.32
N SER A 173 -14.29 -66.65 -19.58
CA SER A 173 -15.02 -65.47 -19.07
C SER A 173 -14.69 -65.02 -17.65
N LYS A 174 -14.49 -63.73 -17.32
CA LYS A 174 -15.04 -62.48 -17.89
C LYS A 174 -14.30 -61.28 -17.22
N LYS A 175 -14.06 -60.17 -17.95
CA LYS A 175 -14.18 -58.73 -17.53
C LYS A 175 -13.37 -58.25 -16.29
N ASN A 176 -12.62 -57.15 -16.21
CA ASN A 176 -12.49 -55.84 -16.90
C ASN A 176 -11.06 -55.33 -16.59
N ASN A 177 -10.23 -54.87 -17.54
CA ASN A 177 -10.04 -53.48 -17.98
C ASN A 177 -10.32 -52.39 -16.93
N VAL A 178 -9.29 -51.73 -16.38
CA VAL A 178 -9.10 -50.27 -16.24
C VAL A 178 -7.67 -49.98 -15.75
N ASN A 179 -7.02 -49.02 -16.41
CA ASN A 179 -5.71 -48.44 -16.11
C ASN A 179 -5.69 -47.63 -14.79
N ASN A 180 -4.56 -47.60 -14.08
CA ASN A 180 -3.93 -46.40 -13.49
C ASN A 180 -2.74 -46.86 -12.62
N SER A 181 -1.49 -46.46 -12.84
CA SER A 181 -0.91 -45.10 -12.79
C SER A 181 -1.08 -44.42 -11.42
N GLN A 182 0.03 -44.38 -10.68
CA GLN A 182 0.44 -43.36 -9.69
C GLN A 182 -0.47 -43.05 -8.50
N ASP A 183 0.03 -43.38 -7.30
CA ASP A 183 -0.21 -42.62 -6.05
C ASP A 183 1.18 -42.51 -5.37
N LYS A 184 2.04 -41.51 -5.58
CA LYS A 184 1.90 -40.06 -5.35
C LYS A 184 1.09 -39.74 -4.10
N GLU A 185 1.84 -39.29 -3.10
CA GLU A 185 1.40 -38.58 -1.91
C GLU A 185 0.07 -37.86 -2.12
N SER A 186 -0.95 -38.37 -1.43
CA SER A 186 -2.20 -37.67 -1.11
C SER A 186 -1.87 -36.47 -0.21
N SER A 187 -1.19 -35.48 -0.77
CA SER A 187 -1.44 -34.10 -0.42
C SER A 187 -2.87 -33.83 -0.85
N ASN A 188 -3.72 -33.59 0.14
CA ASN A 188 -5.10 -33.16 -0.06
C ASN A 188 -5.01 -31.76 -0.68
N ALA A 189 -4.73 -31.71 -1.98
CA ALA A 189 -4.73 -30.49 -2.78
C ALA A 189 -6.20 -30.10 -2.88
N ASP A 190 -6.67 -29.35 -1.89
CA ASP A 190 -7.91 -28.59 -1.97
C ASP A 190 -7.95 -27.96 -3.37
N ALA A 191 -8.85 -28.45 -4.22
CA ALA A 191 -8.93 -28.00 -5.60
C ALA A 191 -9.43 -26.55 -5.59
N TYR A 192 -8.51 -25.61 -5.74
CA TYR A 192 -8.80 -24.19 -5.86
C TYR A 192 -9.10 -23.87 -7.33
N ILE A 193 -10.30 -23.37 -7.61
CA ILE A 193 -10.66 -22.84 -8.94
C ILE A 193 -10.38 -21.33 -8.96
N GLU A 194 -9.97 -20.83 -10.12
CA GLU A 194 -9.81 -19.41 -10.36
C GLU A 194 -11.12 -18.65 -10.11
N CYS A 195 -11.06 -17.59 -9.30
CA CYS A 195 -12.27 -16.86 -8.91
C CYS A 195 -12.85 -16.13 -10.13
N LYS A 196 -14.01 -16.58 -10.60
CA LYS A 196 -14.68 -16.02 -11.80
C LYS A 196 -15.04 -14.53 -11.68
N ILE A 197 -15.18 -14.00 -10.46
CA ILE A 197 -15.53 -12.59 -10.25
C ILE A 197 -14.34 -11.65 -10.45
N CYS A 198 -13.15 -12.04 -9.99
CA CYS A 198 -11.94 -11.23 -10.12
C CYS A 198 -10.96 -11.76 -11.18
N GLU A 199 -11.34 -12.81 -11.92
CA GLU A 199 -10.53 -13.43 -12.97
C GLU A 199 -9.11 -13.74 -12.47
N GLY A 200 -9.00 -14.35 -11.28
CA GLY A 200 -7.71 -14.71 -10.70
C GLY A 200 -6.90 -13.57 -10.08
N LYS A 201 -7.29 -12.31 -10.24
CA LYS A 201 -6.51 -11.13 -9.78
C LYS A 201 -6.56 -10.92 -8.26
N GLY A 202 -7.62 -11.41 -7.61
CA GLY A 202 -7.83 -11.25 -6.17
C GLY A 202 -8.50 -9.94 -5.75
N PHE A 203 -8.56 -8.94 -6.64
CA PHE A 203 -9.23 -7.66 -6.39
C PHE A 203 -10.23 -7.33 -7.51
N THR A 204 -11.19 -6.48 -7.17
CA THR A 204 -12.16 -5.89 -8.10
C THR A 204 -12.10 -4.38 -7.99
N TYR A 205 -12.31 -3.67 -9.09
CA TYR A 205 -12.35 -2.21 -9.08
C TYR A 205 -13.74 -1.73 -8.70
N SER A 206 -13.88 -1.10 -7.53
CA SER A 206 -15.09 -0.35 -7.20
C SER A 206 -15.02 1.01 -7.90
N LYS A 207 -16.00 1.32 -8.73
CA LYS A 207 -16.14 2.63 -9.38
C LYS A 207 -16.98 3.53 -8.50
N GLU A 208 -16.36 4.12 -7.49
CA GLU A 208 -17.04 5.07 -6.63
C GLU A 208 -16.85 6.49 -7.14
N ASN A 209 -17.87 7.32 -6.91
CA ASN A 209 -17.76 8.75 -7.15
C ASN A 209 -16.69 9.31 -6.22
N CYS A 210 -15.76 10.09 -6.77
CA CYS A 210 -14.72 10.72 -5.99
C CYS A 210 -15.35 11.58 -4.89
N SER A 211 -15.00 11.32 -3.63
CA SER A 211 -15.57 11.97 -2.45
C SER A 211 -15.39 13.49 -2.44
N ILE A 212 -14.31 13.99 -3.06
CA ILE A 212 -14.00 15.43 -3.12
C ILE A 212 -14.86 16.16 -4.15
N CYS A 213 -14.96 15.64 -5.38
CA CYS A 213 -15.72 16.29 -6.46
C CYS A 213 -17.14 15.74 -6.65
N LYS A 214 -17.54 14.76 -5.84
CA LYS A 214 -18.85 14.09 -5.88
C LYS A 214 -19.23 13.58 -7.28
N GLY A 215 -18.27 13.05 -8.03
CA GLY A 215 -18.52 12.54 -9.38
C GLY A 215 -18.35 13.54 -10.52
N THR A 216 -18.20 14.84 -10.24
CA THR A 216 -18.17 15.88 -11.29
C THR A 216 -16.84 16.01 -12.01
N GLY A 217 -15.76 15.44 -11.47
CA GLY A 217 -14.40 15.59 -12.01
C GLY A 217 -13.78 16.97 -11.78
N THR A 218 -14.52 17.94 -11.26
CA THR A 218 -14.04 19.30 -10.98
C THR A 218 -14.33 19.68 -9.54
N SER A 219 -13.44 20.46 -8.95
CA SER A 219 -13.64 21.03 -7.61
C SER A 219 -13.45 22.54 -7.67
N ASP A 220 -14.02 23.25 -6.70
CA ASP A 220 -13.80 24.67 -6.58
C ASP A 220 -12.30 24.96 -6.47
N CYS A 221 -11.87 26.02 -7.16
CA CYS A 221 -10.46 26.39 -7.22
C CYS A 221 -10.03 26.83 -5.81
N SER A 222 -9.04 26.13 -5.26
CA SER A 222 -8.53 26.37 -3.90
C SER A 222 -8.01 27.80 -3.68
N LYS A 223 -7.62 28.51 -4.75
CA LYS A 223 -7.10 29.88 -4.65
C LYS A 223 -8.20 30.95 -4.59
N CYS A 224 -9.34 30.74 -5.23
CA CYS A 224 -10.44 31.73 -5.26
C CYS A 224 -11.74 31.24 -4.60
N GLY A 225 -11.76 30.02 -4.06
CA GLY A 225 -12.94 29.46 -3.39
C GLY A 225 -14.16 29.34 -4.30
N GLY A 226 -13.96 29.05 -5.60
CA GLY A 226 -15.08 28.91 -6.55
C GLY A 226 -15.50 30.20 -7.26
N THR A 227 -15.04 31.37 -6.82
CA THR A 227 -15.53 32.66 -7.34
C THR A 227 -14.96 33.03 -8.71
N GLY A 228 -13.82 32.47 -9.11
CA GLY A 228 -13.10 32.84 -10.33
C GLY A 228 -12.26 34.12 -10.20
N SER A 229 -12.33 34.83 -9.08
CA SER A 229 -11.61 36.08 -8.85
C SER A 229 -10.91 36.10 -7.49
N ILE A 230 -9.83 36.88 -7.38
CA ILE A 230 -9.15 37.15 -6.12
C ILE A 230 -9.10 38.66 -5.89
N VAL A 231 -9.24 39.08 -4.63
CA VAL A 231 -9.08 40.48 -4.24
C VAL A 231 -7.57 40.75 -4.09
N GLY A 232 -7.06 41.73 -4.83
CA GLY A 232 -5.65 42.13 -4.75
C GLY A 232 -5.33 42.76 -3.39
N ALA A 233 -4.15 42.47 -2.84
CA ALA A 233 -3.73 42.96 -1.53
C ALA A 233 -3.54 44.49 -1.46
N GLU A 234 -3.29 45.14 -2.61
CA GLU A 234 -2.89 46.55 -2.65
C GLU A 234 -4.06 47.52 -2.84
N THR A 235 -5.18 47.06 -3.40
CA THR A 235 -6.42 47.84 -3.47
C THR A 235 -7.60 46.90 -3.26
N ASN A 236 -8.28 47.02 -2.12
CA ASN A 236 -9.46 46.21 -1.74
C ASN A 236 -10.64 46.28 -2.74
N TRP A 237 -10.49 46.97 -3.86
CA TRP A 237 -11.54 47.31 -4.81
C TRP A 237 -11.35 46.67 -6.20
N MET A 238 -10.15 46.15 -6.53
CA MET A 238 -9.93 45.49 -7.83
C MET A 238 -10.03 43.96 -7.70
N LYS A 239 -11.06 43.39 -8.33
CA LYS A 239 -11.18 41.95 -8.54
C LYS A 239 -10.28 41.55 -9.71
N ALA A 240 -9.21 40.82 -9.43
CA ALA A 240 -8.38 40.23 -10.47
C ALA A 240 -8.89 38.83 -10.82
N THR A 241 -8.82 38.46 -12.10
CA THR A 241 -9.10 37.10 -12.57
C THR A 241 -8.16 36.12 -11.88
N CYS A 242 -8.69 35.04 -11.30
CA CYS A 242 -7.87 34.06 -10.62
C CYS A 242 -6.91 33.40 -11.64
N PRO A 243 -5.58 33.47 -11.44
CA PRO A 243 -4.62 32.96 -12.43
C PRO A 243 -4.60 31.43 -12.51
N VAL A 244 -5.16 30.73 -11.52
CA VAL A 244 -5.15 29.26 -11.47
C VAL A 244 -6.30 28.66 -12.28
N CYS A 245 -7.51 29.21 -12.16
CA CYS A 245 -8.68 28.73 -12.88
C CYS A 245 -9.06 29.60 -14.08
N LEU A 246 -8.29 30.66 -14.37
CA LEU A 246 -8.53 31.61 -15.46
C LEU A 246 -9.97 32.15 -15.46
N GLY A 247 -10.48 32.53 -14.28
CA GLY A 247 -11.83 33.07 -14.15
C GLY A 247 -12.97 32.04 -14.02
N LYS A 248 -12.73 30.75 -14.27
CA LYS A 248 -13.79 29.73 -14.30
C LYS A 248 -14.32 29.33 -12.92
N GLY A 249 -13.63 29.68 -11.84
CA GLY A 249 -13.96 29.27 -10.48
C GLY A 249 -13.68 27.80 -10.15
N LYS A 250 -13.63 26.92 -11.15
CA LYS A 250 -13.37 25.48 -10.98
C LYS A 250 -11.99 25.06 -11.48
N SER A 251 -11.45 24.01 -10.87
CA SER A 251 -10.22 23.33 -11.28
C SER A 251 -10.45 21.83 -11.41
N ILE A 252 -9.61 21.15 -12.19
CA ILE A 252 -9.64 19.69 -12.31
C ILE A 252 -9.40 19.09 -10.92
N CYS A 253 -10.27 18.15 -10.51
CA CYS A 253 -10.12 17.48 -9.23
C CYS A 253 -8.84 16.63 -9.25
N LYS A 254 -7.87 17.00 -8.40
CA LYS A 254 -6.56 16.32 -8.32
C LYS A 254 -6.65 14.88 -7.83
N THR A 255 -7.69 14.55 -7.05
CA THR A 255 -7.86 13.20 -6.49
C THR A 255 -8.26 12.19 -7.56
N CYS A 256 -9.11 12.57 -8.52
CA CYS A 256 -9.58 11.69 -9.58
C CYS A 256 -9.04 12.08 -10.97
N ASN A 257 -8.12 13.05 -11.05
CA ASN A 257 -7.59 13.60 -12.31
C ASN A 257 -8.68 13.92 -13.35
N GLY A 258 -9.81 14.48 -12.91
CA GLY A 258 -10.90 14.87 -13.82
C GLY A 258 -11.90 13.78 -14.19
N SER A 259 -11.65 12.51 -13.86
CA SER A 259 -12.57 11.41 -14.23
C SER A 259 -13.90 11.41 -13.46
N GLY A 260 -13.95 12.09 -12.31
CA GLY A 260 -15.04 12.02 -11.35
C GLY A 260 -15.08 10.73 -10.54
N LYS A 261 -14.25 9.74 -10.85
CA LYS A 261 -14.26 8.41 -10.23
C LYS A 261 -12.89 8.02 -9.72
N ILE A 262 -12.84 7.45 -8.52
CA ILE A 262 -11.63 6.82 -8.01
C ILE A 262 -11.77 5.31 -8.23
N ASN A 263 -10.74 4.70 -8.81
CA ASN A 263 -10.67 3.25 -8.92
C ASN A 263 -9.96 2.77 -7.65
N GLU A 264 -10.74 2.29 -6.69
CA GLU A 264 -10.18 1.65 -5.51
C GLU A 264 -10.11 0.15 -5.75
N GLU A 265 -8.94 -0.43 -5.51
CA GLU A 265 -8.75 -1.87 -5.52
C GLU A 265 -9.37 -2.44 -4.24
N VAL A 266 -10.57 -2.97 -4.36
CA VAL A 266 -11.26 -3.63 -3.26
C VAL A 266 -10.95 -5.13 -3.35
N LYS A 267 -10.57 -5.73 -2.22
CA LYS A 267 -10.38 -7.19 -2.15
C LYS A 267 -11.66 -7.88 -2.61
N CYS A 268 -11.53 -8.83 -3.52
CA CYS A 268 -12.67 -9.59 -4.02
C CYS A 268 -13.32 -10.32 -2.85
N SER A 269 -14.61 -10.06 -2.63
CA SER A 269 -15.37 -10.58 -1.48
C SER A 269 -15.49 -12.10 -1.46
N ILE A 270 -15.35 -12.76 -2.61
CA ILE A 270 -15.45 -14.22 -2.71
C ILE A 270 -14.13 -14.92 -2.38
N CYS A 271 -13.00 -14.37 -2.82
CA CYS A 271 -11.69 -14.99 -2.60
C CYS A 271 -10.81 -14.27 -1.57
N ASN A 272 -11.32 -13.22 -0.92
CA ASN A 272 -10.62 -12.42 0.09
C ASN A 272 -9.23 -11.93 -0.33
N GLY A 273 -9.01 -11.63 -1.61
CA GLY A 273 -7.70 -11.20 -2.11
C GLY A 273 -6.84 -12.31 -2.71
N ILE A 274 -7.22 -13.59 -2.56
CA ILE A 274 -6.37 -14.73 -2.95
C ILE A 274 -6.40 -15.00 -4.47
N GLY A 275 -7.45 -14.55 -5.15
CA GLY A 275 -7.67 -14.81 -6.59
C GLY A 275 -8.21 -16.21 -6.88
N LYS A 276 -8.30 -17.08 -5.87
CA LYS A 276 -8.82 -18.44 -5.99
C LYS A 276 -9.91 -18.69 -4.96
N SER A 277 -10.97 -19.39 -5.36
CA SER A 277 -12.04 -19.83 -4.47
C SER A 277 -11.95 -21.34 -4.26
N LYS A 278 -12.19 -21.79 -3.03
CA LYS A 278 -12.34 -23.21 -2.74
C LYS A 278 -13.63 -23.70 -3.42
N LEU A 279 -13.54 -24.83 -4.12
CA LEU A 279 -14.69 -25.52 -4.73
C LEU A 279 -15.78 -25.82 -3.71
#